data_AF-A0A963N0M3-F1
#
_entry.id   AF-A0A963N0M3-F1
#
_cell.length_a   1.000
_cell.length_b   1.000
_cell.length_c   1.000
_cell.angle_alpha   90.00
_cell.angle_beta   90.00
_cell.angle_gamma   90.00
#
_symmetry.space_group_name_H-M   'P 1'
#
loop_
_entity.id
_entity.type
_entity.pdbx_description
1 polymer ?
#
loop_
_entity_poly.entity_id
_entity_poly.type
_entity_poly.pdbx_seq_one_letter_code
_entity_poly.pdbx_strand_id
1 'polypeptide(L)' 'ETNAAAASALNAETASLLDCIGHDPLDVDTLASRSGLTAEKLYAILLQMELDGRIASLPGGRFQRIGP' A
#
# COMPACT_ATOMS: atom_id res chain seq x y z
N GLU A 1 -23.46 -12.15 -0.67
CA GLU A 1 -23.33 -10.76 -0.17
C GLU A 1 -21.97 -10.46 0.50
N THR A 2 -20.98 -11.36 0.44
CA THR A 2 -19.68 -11.24 1.14
C THR A 2 -18.68 -10.24 0.51
N ASN A 3 -18.91 -9.79 -0.74
CA ASN A 3 -17.91 -9.03 -1.50
C ASN A 3 -17.76 -7.55 -1.05
N ALA A 4 -18.86 -6.91 -0.63
CA ALA A 4 -18.84 -5.47 -0.31
C ALA A 4 -18.06 -5.15 0.97
N ALA A 5 -18.13 -6.01 2.00
CA ALA A 5 -17.40 -5.82 3.25
C ALA A 5 -15.88 -6.02 3.05
N ALA A 6 -15.47 -7.01 2.24
CA ALA A 6 -14.07 -7.26 1.91
C ALA A 6 -13.47 -6.10 1.11
N ALA A 7 -14.21 -5.58 0.11
CA ALA A 7 -13.79 -4.41 -0.67
C ALA A 7 -13.66 -3.15 0.20
N SER A 8 -14.58 -2.93 1.15
CA SER A 8 -14.52 -1.78 2.07
C SER A 8 -13.33 -1.86 3.02
N ALA A 9 -13.02 -3.05 3.55
CA ALA A 9 -11.85 -3.28 4.39
C ALA A 9 -10.54 -3.03 3.60
N LEU A 10 -10.45 -3.53 2.37
CA LEU A 10 -9.32 -3.27 1.47
C LEU A 10 -9.15 -1.78 1.18
N ASN A 11 -10.25 -1.04 0.96
CA ASN A 11 -10.19 0.41 0.77
C ASN A 11 -9.67 1.14 2.01
N ALA A 12 -10.08 0.73 3.21
CA ALA A 12 -9.60 1.31 4.46
C ALA A 12 -8.10 1.01 4.67
N GLU A 13 -7.67 -0.22 4.40
CA GLU A 13 -6.26 -0.63 4.46
C GLU A 13 -5.41 0.13 3.43
N THR A 14 -5.93 0.32 2.21
CA THR A 14 -5.28 1.10 1.15
C THR A 14 -5.12 2.57 1.55
N ALA A 15 -6.16 3.18 2.13
CA ALA A 15 -6.10 4.56 2.60
C ALA A 15 -5.08 4.72 3.74
N SER A 16 -5.06 3.79 4.70
CA SER A 16 -4.09 3.79 5.80
C SER A 16 -2.65 3.58 5.30
N LEU A 17 -2.46 2.73 4.29
CA LEU A 17 -1.14 2.48 3.72
C LEU A 17 -0.64 3.67 2.90
N LEU A 18 -1.52 4.36 2.17
CA LEU A 18 -1.19 5.60 1.45
C LEU A 18 -0.78 6.74 2.38
N ASP A 19 -1.30 6.77 3.60
CA ASP A 19 -0.86 7.72 4.64
C ASP A 19 0.51 7.32 5.22
N CYS A 20 0.79 6.01 5.33
CA CYS A 20 2.10 5.50 5.76
C CYS A 20 3.20 5.74 4.72
N ILE A 21 2.90 5.55 3.44
CA ILE A 21 3.79 5.85 2.30
C ILE A 21 3.71 7.36 2.07
N GLY A 22 4.52 8.10 2.83
CA GLY A 22 4.74 9.52 2.59
C GLY A 22 5.52 9.77 1.29
N HIS A 23 6.12 10.95 1.19
CA HIS A 23 7.02 11.27 0.08
C HIS A 23 8.42 10.66 0.25
N ASP A 24 8.73 10.04 1.39
CA ASP A 24 9.99 9.31 1.58
C ASP A 24 9.83 7.84 1.16
N PRO A 25 10.79 7.29 0.39
CA PRO A 25 10.78 5.87 0.02
C PRO A 25 10.83 4.95 1.24
N LEU A 26 9.89 4.01 1.33
CA LEU A 26 9.85 2.98 2.37
C LEU A 26 9.93 1.59 1.78
N ASP A 27 10.70 0.71 2.42
CA ASP A 27 10.73 -0.72 2.08
C ASP A 27 9.49 -1.47 2.58
N VAL A 28 9.27 -2.64 1.98
CA VAL A 28 8.12 -3.51 2.29
C VAL A 28 8.09 -3.96 3.76
N ASP A 29 9.24 -4.20 4.40
CA ASP A 29 9.32 -4.66 5.79
C ASP A 29 8.87 -3.55 6.76
N THR A 30 9.28 -2.31 6.49
CA THR A 30 8.86 -1.13 7.24
C THR A 30 7.37 -0.89 7.08
N LEU A 31 6.85 -1.03 5.86
CA LEU A 31 5.42 -0.89 5.59
C LEU A 31 4.60 -2.01 6.26
N ALA A 32 5.08 -3.25 6.25
CA ALA A 32 4.43 -4.35 6.96
C ALA A 32 4.40 -4.10 8.48
N SER A 33 5.51 -3.61 9.04
CA SER A 33 5.61 -3.28 10.46
C SER A 33 4.68 -2.14 10.88
N ARG A 34 4.49 -1.12 10.04
CA ARG A 34 3.62 0.04 10.33
C ARG A 34 2.14 -0.25 10.09
N SER A 35 1.83 -1.03 9.06
CA SER A 35 0.44 -1.36 8.69
C SER A 35 -0.11 -2.56 9.46
N GLY A 36 0.75 -3.40 10.04
CA GLY A 36 0.35 -4.67 10.66
C GLY A 36 -0.14 -5.72 9.65
N LEU A 37 0.06 -5.49 8.36
CA LEU A 37 -0.37 -6.36 7.28
C LEU A 37 0.69 -7.42 6.98
N THR A 38 0.23 -8.57 6.50
CA THR A 38 1.14 -9.58 5.94
C THR A 38 1.76 -9.07 4.64
N ALA A 39 2.98 -9.52 4.33
CA ALA A 39 3.65 -9.15 3.08
C ALA A 39 2.79 -9.45 1.84
N GLU A 40 2.08 -10.58 1.82
CA GLU A 40 1.17 -10.95 0.72
C GLU A 40 0.07 -9.89 0.50
N LYS A 41 -0.62 -9.50 1.58
CA LYS A 41 -1.70 -8.51 1.50
C LYS A 41 -1.15 -7.13 1.16
N LEU A 42 0.02 -6.80 1.68
CA LEU A 42 0.72 -5.57 1.39
C LEU A 42 1.09 -5.47 -0.10
N TYR A 43 1.66 -6.52 -0.70
CA TYR A 43 1.98 -6.54 -2.13
C TYR A 43 0.74 -6.39 -3.02
N ALA A 44 -0.39 -7.00 -2.64
CA ALA A 44 -1.64 -6.83 -3.38
C ALA A 44 -2.13 -5.37 -3.39
N ILE A 45 -2.07 -4.71 -2.22
CA ILE A 45 -2.48 -3.31 -2.07
C ILE A 45 -1.50 -2.38 -2.81
N LEU A 46 -0.19 -2.58 -2.64
CA LEU A 46 0.86 -1.80 -3.30
C LEU A 46 0.74 -1.86 -4.82
N LEU A 47 0.53 -3.07 -5.36
CA LEU A 47 0.33 -3.26 -6.79
C LEU A 47 -0.90 -2.49 -7.30
N GLN A 48 -2.01 -2.53 -6.56
CA GLN A 48 -3.21 -1.79 -6.96
C GLN A 48 -2.95 -0.27 -6.95
N MET A 49 -2.26 0.24 -5.92
CA MET A 49 -1.92 1.65 -5.82
C MET A 49 -0.93 2.10 -6.90
N GLU A 50 -0.01 1.23 -7.31
CA GLU A 50 0.92 1.47 -8.42
C GLU A 50 0.16 1.56 -9.76
N LEU A 51 -0.78 0.64 -10.00
CA LEU A 51 -1.65 0.67 -11.19
C LEU A 51 -2.56 1.90 -11.21
N ASP A 52 -3.04 2.36 -10.05
CA ASP A 52 -3.80 3.61 -9.90
C ASP A 52 -2.92 4.87 -10.03
N GLY A 53 -1.59 4.73 -10.19
CA GLY A 53 -0.65 5.85 -10.32
C GLY A 53 -0.44 6.65 -9.04
N ARG A 54 -0.77 6.08 -7.87
CA ARG A 54 -0.63 6.73 -6.55
C ARG A 54 0.73 6.50 -5.91
N ILE A 55 1.41 5.42 -6.25
CA ILE A 55 2.77 5.10 -5.76
C ILE A 55 3.66 4.61 -6.90
N ALA A 56 4.97 4.71 -6.70
CA ALA A 56 6.01 4.17 -7.56
C ALA A 56 6.80 3.11 -6.81
N SER A 57 7.12 2.01 -7.49
CA SER A 57 8.19 1.11 -7.08
C SER A 57 9.56 1.68 -7.46
N LEU A 58 10.51 1.61 -6.53
CA LEU A 58 11.87 2.11 -6.66
C LEU A 58 12.89 0.97 -6.48
N PRO A 59 14.13 1.14 -7.01
CA PRO A 59 15.19 0.16 -6.82
C PRO A 59 15.41 -0.17 -5.34
N GLY A 60 15.63 -1.46 -5.05
CA GLY A 60 15.81 -1.95 -3.69
C GLY A 60 14.51 -2.30 -2.95
N GLY A 61 13.40 -2.48 -3.68
CA GLY A 61 12.13 -2.93 -3.08
C GLY A 61 11.45 -1.86 -2.24
N ARG A 62 11.64 -0.59 -2.62
CA ARG A 62 11.08 0.57 -1.92
C ARG A 62 9.90 1.13 -2.68
N PHE A 63 8.98 1.74 -1.96
CA PHE A 63 7.78 2.35 -2.50
C PHE A 63 7.68 3.80 -2.03
N GLN A 64 7.24 4.67 -2.93
CA GLN A 64 7.09 6.10 -2.67
C GLN A 64 5.78 6.59 -3.27
N ARG A 65 5.10 7.54 -2.60
CA ARG A 65 3.91 8.17 -3.14
C ARG A 65 4.23 9.08 -4.32
N ILE A 66 3.43 8.98 -5.38
CA ILE A 66 3.48 9.85 -6.57
C ILE A 66 2.30 10.82 -6.50
N GLY A 67 2.56 12.09 -6.80
CA GLY A 67 1.55 13.15 -6.79
C GLY A 67 1.52 13.95 -5.48
N PRO A 68 0.77 15.06 -5.43
CA PRO A 68 0.66 15.93 -4.26
C PRO A 68 -0.15 15.34 -3.09
#